data_AF-A0AAN4YBV2-F1
#
_entry.id   AF-A0AAN4YBV2-F1
#
_cell.length_a   1.000
_cell.length_b   1.000
_cell.length_c   1.000
_cell.angle_alpha   90.00
_cell.angle_beta   90.00
_cell.angle_gamma   90.00
#
_symmetry.space_group_name_H-M   'P 1'
#
loop_
_entity.id
_entity.type
_entity.pdbx_description
1 polymer ?
#
loop_
_entity_poly.entity_id
_entity_poly.type
_entity_poly.pdbx_seq_one_letter_code
_entity_poly.pdbx_strand_id
1 'polypeptide(L)'
;MHSQALTTEILLDKEATYIALGAAVRVATSLGLQQQLKDPRLSPPEISERYIIFWCMYSLDKSLSLRLGRPPAIDDRDIEIDIPDERQLAVTNPRTAVLLLAHMKLSRIASEVYSELYSARSRRYPALKRFRTISELDTKLQEWCRSLPGDVQPGKPIVCTKENVRHAITLHLEYFNCLATLHRCWAFQDQLTEYDELHNEMARQGCGDIGDRVYTGHMICLDSARNIARLLIAIDQYGFPKRTMLVG
;
A
#
# COMPACT_ATOMS: atom_id res chain seq x y z
N MET A 1 5.16 1.78 31.36
CA MET A 1 5.34 3.11 30.71
C MET A 1 6.60 3.19 29.85
N HIS A 2 7.78 2.76 30.31
CA HIS A 2 9.01 2.83 29.49
C HIS A 2 8.99 2.01 28.18
N SER A 3 8.39 0.80 28.17
CA SER A 3 8.27 0.01 26.94
C SER A 3 7.35 0.66 25.90
N GLN A 4 6.28 1.36 26.32
CA GLN A 4 5.37 2.04 25.40
C GLN A 4 6.01 3.30 24.80
N ALA A 5 6.75 4.07 25.63
CA ALA A 5 7.50 5.24 25.19
C ALA A 5 8.57 4.89 24.14
N LEU A 6 9.34 3.83 24.38
CA LEU A 6 10.36 3.33 23.45
C LEU A 6 9.73 2.83 22.13
N THR A 7 8.59 2.14 22.20
CA THR A 7 7.88 1.72 20.97
C THR A 7 7.37 2.92 20.17
N THR A 8 6.86 3.98 20.82
CA THR A 8 6.46 5.20 20.12
C THR A 8 7.65 5.95 19.52
N GLU A 9 8.79 6.00 20.20
CA GLU A 9 10.01 6.67 19.71
C GLU A 9 10.62 5.95 18.50
N ILE A 10 10.67 4.62 18.53
CA ILE A 10 11.09 3.80 17.39
C ILE A 10 10.14 4.00 16.20
N LEU A 11 8.83 4.08 16.43
CA LEU A 11 7.83 4.32 15.38
C LEU A 11 7.90 5.73 14.77
N LEU A 12 8.47 6.70 15.50
CA LEU A 12 8.69 8.07 15.01
C LEU A 12 9.97 8.19 14.18
N ASP A 13 10.96 7.32 14.42
CA ASP A 13 12.14 7.20 13.58
C ASP A 13 11.93 6.16 12.46
N LYS A 14 11.79 6.66 11.24
CA LYS A 14 11.64 5.83 10.03
C LYS A 14 12.79 4.84 9.83
N GLU A 15 14.01 5.18 10.28
CA GLU A 15 15.20 4.34 10.17
C GLU A 15 15.14 3.19 11.17
N ALA A 16 14.89 3.51 12.44
CA ALA A 16 14.71 2.51 13.49
C ALA A 16 13.53 1.57 13.18
N THR A 17 12.41 2.12 12.68
CA THR A 17 11.25 1.34 12.25
C THR A 17 11.62 0.36 11.13
N TYR A 18 12.35 0.81 10.11
CA TYR A 18 12.76 -0.05 9.00
C TYR A 18 13.66 -1.21 9.47
N ILE A 19 14.62 -0.93 10.34
CA ILE A 19 15.52 -1.96 10.90
C ILE A 19 14.74 -2.94 11.78
N ALA A 20 13.91 -2.43 12.69
CA ALA A 20 13.12 -3.25 13.60
C ALA A 20 12.15 -4.16 12.85
N LEU A 21 11.51 -3.65 11.80
CA LEU A 21 10.62 -4.43 10.95
C LEU A 21 11.38 -5.54 10.22
N GLY A 22 12.57 -5.25 9.68
CA GLY A 22 13.41 -6.28 9.06
C GLY A 22 13.85 -7.38 10.06
N ALA A 23 14.05 -7.04 11.33
CA ALA A 23 14.29 -8.05 12.38
C ALA A 23 13.05 -8.88 12.68
N ALA A 24 11.87 -8.26 12.80
CA ALA A 24 10.60 -8.94 13.02
C ALA A 24 10.27 -9.92 11.87
N VAL A 25 10.53 -9.51 10.62
CA VAL A 25 10.37 -10.36 9.43
C VAL A 25 11.23 -11.61 9.55
N ARG A 26 12.51 -11.50 9.95
CA ARG A 26 13.37 -12.67 10.13
C ARG A 26 12.86 -13.63 11.21
N VAL A 27 12.30 -13.10 12.30
CA VAL A 27 11.66 -13.93 13.34
C VAL A 27 10.44 -14.65 12.75
N ALA A 28 9.57 -13.93 12.06
CA ALA A 28 8.39 -14.50 11.39
C ALA A 28 8.76 -15.61 10.39
N THR A 29 9.80 -15.38 9.59
CA THR A 29 10.35 -16.36 8.65
C THR A 29 10.88 -17.59 9.35
N SER A 30 11.60 -17.43 10.47
CA SER A 30 12.10 -18.56 11.28
C SER A 30 10.98 -19.42 11.89
N LEU A 31 9.80 -18.82 12.12
CA LEU A 31 8.60 -19.50 12.60
C LEU A 31 7.75 -20.09 11.45
N GLY A 32 8.14 -19.88 10.20
CA GLY A 32 7.43 -20.36 9.00
C GLY A 32 6.06 -19.71 8.79
N LEU A 33 5.87 -18.44 9.17
CA LEU A 33 4.55 -17.79 9.06
C LEU A 33 4.08 -17.57 7.60
N GLN A 34 5.01 -17.53 6.65
CA GLN A 34 4.77 -17.38 5.22
C GLN A 34 4.49 -18.70 4.48
N GLN A 35 4.63 -19.83 5.16
CA GLN A 35 4.51 -21.16 4.57
C GLN A 35 3.12 -21.74 4.80
N GLN A 36 2.67 -22.62 3.88
CA GLN A 36 1.39 -23.29 4.03
C GLN A 36 1.46 -24.24 5.23
N LEU A 37 0.71 -23.93 6.28
CA LEU A 37 0.74 -24.71 7.48
C LEU A 37 -0.17 -25.95 7.36
N LYS A 38 0.42 -27.13 7.60
CA LYS A 38 -0.27 -28.43 7.62
C LYS A 38 -0.17 -29.12 8.98
N ASP A 39 -0.09 -28.33 10.07
CA ASP A 39 -0.02 -28.90 11.43
C ASP A 39 -1.43 -29.18 11.95
N PRO A 40 -1.85 -30.45 12.12
CA PRO A 40 -3.18 -30.79 12.61
C PRO A 40 -3.40 -30.44 14.08
N ARG A 41 -2.36 -30.01 14.81
CA ARG A 41 -2.45 -29.62 16.22
C ARG A 41 -2.92 -28.17 16.41
N LEU A 42 -2.84 -27.33 15.38
CA LEU A 42 -3.24 -25.94 15.48
C LEU A 42 -4.75 -25.77 15.31
N SER A 43 -5.33 -25.00 16.22
CA SER A 43 -6.74 -24.63 16.19
C SER A 43 -7.00 -23.56 15.11
N PRO A 44 -8.23 -23.46 14.59
CA PRO A 44 -8.58 -22.43 13.59
C PRO A 44 -8.25 -20.98 14.03
N PRO A 45 -8.45 -20.57 15.29
CA PRO A 45 -8.03 -19.24 15.76
C PRO A 45 -6.52 -19.01 15.69
N GLU A 46 -5.71 -20.01 16.04
CA GLU A 46 -4.24 -19.91 15.96
C GLU A 46 -3.78 -19.78 14.51
N ILE A 47 -4.43 -20.49 13.58
CA ILE A 47 -4.15 -20.37 12.15
C ILE A 47 -4.49 -18.95 11.65
N SER A 48 -5.66 -18.43 12.03
CA SER A 48 -6.07 -17.06 11.69
C SER A 48 -5.07 -16.02 12.20
N GLU A 49 -4.67 -16.14 13.48
CA GLU A 49 -3.73 -15.20 14.09
C GLU A 49 -2.39 -15.19 13.35
N ARG A 50 -1.88 -16.35 12.94
CA ARG A 50 -0.65 -16.45 12.14
C ARG A 50 -0.79 -15.75 10.79
N TYR A 51 -1.91 -15.91 10.09
CA TYR A 51 -2.18 -15.21 8.84
C TYR A 51 -2.25 -13.70 9.05
N ILE A 52 -2.99 -13.23 10.06
CA ILE A 52 -3.09 -11.81 10.39
C ILE A 52 -1.71 -11.24 10.67
N ILE A 53 -0.92 -11.89 11.52
CA ILE A 53 0.42 -11.42 11.89
C ILE A 53 1.31 -11.30 10.65
N PHE A 54 1.40 -12.36 9.84
CA PHE A 54 2.21 -12.36 8.63
C PHE A 54 1.80 -11.24 7.67
N TRP A 55 0.52 -11.16 7.34
CA TRP A 55 0.02 -10.21 6.35
C TRP A 55 0.02 -8.76 6.84
N CYS A 56 -0.08 -8.52 8.15
CA CYS A 56 0.16 -7.20 8.75
C CYS A 56 1.63 -6.80 8.61
N MET A 57 2.57 -7.70 8.92
CA MET A 57 4.01 -7.43 8.73
C MET A 57 4.34 -7.19 7.26
N TYR A 58 3.79 -8.00 6.35
CA TYR A 58 3.88 -7.81 4.91
C TYR A 58 3.42 -6.41 4.51
N SER A 59 2.24 -6.00 4.98
CA SER A 59 1.67 -4.70 4.61
C SER A 59 2.55 -3.54 5.09
N LEU A 60 3.04 -3.61 6.32
CA LEU A 60 3.97 -2.63 6.87
C LEU A 60 5.29 -2.57 6.09
N ASP A 61 5.85 -3.73 5.73
CA ASP A 61 7.14 -3.81 5.02
C ASP A 61 7.04 -3.18 3.64
N LYS A 62 6.00 -3.52 2.86
CA LYS A 62 5.80 -2.95 1.52
C LYS A 62 5.49 -1.45 1.57
N SER A 63 4.61 -1.03 2.48
CA SER A 63 4.23 0.38 2.65
C SER A 63 5.42 1.25 3.07
N LEU A 64 6.22 0.80 4.03
CA LEU A 64 7.39 1.52 4.50
C LEU A 64 8.50 1.55 3.43
N SER A 65 8.80 0.40 2.83
CA SER A 65 9.85 0.27 1.82
C SER A 65 9.58 1.12 0.58
N LEU A 66 8.34 1.15 0.11
CA LEU A 66 7.93 2.01 -1.01
C LEU A 66 8.10 3.50 -0.67
N ARG A 67 7.71 3.94 0.54
CA ARG A 67 7.86 5.33 0.99
C ARG A 67 9.32 5.74 1.16
N LEU A 68 10.18 4.83 1.61
CA LEU A 68 11.61 5.08 1.80
C LEU A 68 12.45 4.89 0.53
N GLY A 69 11.87 4.31 -0.53
CA GLY A 69 12.61 3.92 -1.73
C GLY A 69 13.64 2.81 -1.47
N ARG A 70 13.38 1.97 -0.47
CA ARG A 70 14.29 0.89 -0.03
C ARG A 70 13.74 -0.48 -0.42
N PRO A 71 14.60 -1.51 -0.55
CA PRO A 71 14.14 -2.87 -0.73
C PRO A 71 13.28 -3.35 0.46
N PRO A 72 12.13 -4.00 0.20
CA PRO A 72 11.39 -4.71 1.23
C PRO A 72 12.18 -5.91 1.76
N ALA A 73 11.96 -6.25 3.03
CA ALA A 73 12.57 -7.41 3.67
C ALA A 73 11.91 -8.72 3.23
N ILE A 74 10.62 -8.70 2.89
CA ILE A 74 9.87 -9.87 2.42
C ILE A 74 9.93 -9.92 0.89
N ASP A 75 10.36 -11.05 0.34
CA ASP A 75 10.28 -11.35 -1.09
C ASP A 75 8.96 -12.07 -1.40
N ASP A 76 8.26 -11.61 -2.44
CA ASP A 76 6.96 -12.18 -2.82
C ASP A 76 7.08 -13.61 -3.35
N ARG A 77 8.28 -14.02 -3.77
CA ARG A 77 8.58 -15.38 -4.27
C ARG A 77 8.70 -16.41 -3.16
N ASP A 78 8.88 -15.96 -1.92
CA ASP A 78 9.09 -16.81 -0.74
C ASP A 78 7.80 -16.96 0.10
N ILE A 79 6.65 -16.60 -0.46
CA ILE A 79 5.34 -16.67 0.19
C ILE A 79 4.52 -17.80 -0.44
N GLU A 80 4.12 -18.79 0.38
CA GLU A 80 3.30 -19.92 -0.07
C GLU A 80 1.81 -19.73 0.26
N ILE A 81 1.48 -18.79 1.15
CA ILE A 81 0.11 -18.55 1.61
C ILE A 81 -0.54 -17.42 0.81
N ASP A 82 -1.80 -17.60 0.46
CA ASP A 82 -2.61 -16.56 -0.18
C ASP A 82 -3.12 -15.52 0.83
N ILE A 83 -3.61 -14.40 0.30
CA ILE A 83 -4.37 -13.45 1.13
C ILE A 83 -5.61 -14.19 1.64
N PRO A 84 -5.85 -14.22 2.97
CA PRO A 84 -6.99 -14.93 3.53
C PRO A 84 -8.31 -14.33 3.05
N ASP A 85 -9.37 -15.13 3.06
CA ASP A 85 -10.73 -14.62 2.97
C ASP A 85 -11.25 -14.12 4.33
N GLU A 86 -12.44 -13.50 4.34
CA GLU A 86 -13.04 -12.97 5.58
C GLU A 86 -13.30 -14.08 6.63
N ARG A 87 -13.58 -15.31 6.19
CA ARG A 87 -13.87 -16.44 7.09
C ARG A 87 -12.60 -16.94 7.76
N GLN A 88 -11.48 -16.89 7.05
CA GLN A 88 -10.16 -17.28 7.56
C GLN A 88 -9.60 -16.29 8.58
N LEU A 89 -10.05 -15.03 8.55
CA LEU A 89 -9.56 -13.99 9.46
C LEU A 89 -10.13 -14.07 10.88
N ALA A 90 -11.16 -14.88 11.17
CA ALA A 90 -11.71 -15.05 12.54
C ALA A 90 -11.84 -13.76 13.38
N VAL A 91 -12.02 -12.60 12.74
CA VAL A 91 -12.11 -11.30 13.42
C VAL A 91 -13.56 -11.05 13.81
N THR A 92 -13.79 -10.73 15.08
CA THR A 92 -15.14 -10.53 15.62
C THR A 92 -15.91 -9.39 14.95
N ASN A 93 -15.20 -8.35 14.49
CA ASN A 93 -15.79 -7.19 13.82
C ASN A 93 -15.60 -7.32 12.28
N PRO A 94 -16.69 -7.52 11.51
CA PRO A 94 -16.61 -7.68 10.05
C PRO A 94 -15.97 -6.48 9.34
N ARG A 95 -16.19 -5.26 9.85
CA ARG A 95 -15.60 -4.06 9.26
C ARG A 95 -14.08 -4.01 9.45
N THR A 96 -13.59 -4.53 10.56
CA THR A 96 -12.15 -4.67 10.81
C THR A 96 -11.54 -5.68 9.83
N ALA A 97 -12.21 -6.81 9.59
CA ALA A 97 -11.78 -7.79 8.60
C ALA A 97 -11.70 -7.19 7.18
N VAL A 98 -12.73 -6.44 6.75
CA VAL A 98 -12.73 -5.75 5.45
C VAL A 98 -11.54 -4.78 5.31
N LEU A 99 -11.25 -3.99 6.34
CA LEU A 99 -10.12 -3.05 6.33
C LEU A 99 -8.78 -3.78 6.27
N LEU A 100 -8.61 -4.85 7.06
CA LEU A 100 -7.40 -5.68 7.01
C LEU A 100 -7.19 -6.26 5.61
N LEU A 101 -8.21 -6.86 5.01
CA LEU A 101 -8.14 -7.38 3.64
C LEU A 101 -7.81 -6.29 2.62
N ALA A 102 -8.35 -5.08 2.80
CA ALA A 102 -8.02 -3.95 1.94
C ALA A 102 -6.54 -3.58 2.04
N HIS A 103 -5.97 -3.50 3.25
CA HIS A 103 -4.53 -3.26 3.46
C HIS A 103 -3.66 -4.33 2.80
N MET A 104 -4.01 -5.61 2.97
CA MET A 104 -3.26 -6.73 2.40
C MET A 104 -3.24 -6.66 0.87
N LYS A 105 -4.39 -6.41 0.26
CA LYS A 105 -4.53 -6.29 -1.20
C LYS A 105 -3.79 -5.06 -1.75
N LEU A 106 -3.90 -3.90 -1.09
CA LEU A 106 -3.15 -2.71 -1.47
C LEU A 106 -1.63 -2.94 -1.39
N SER A 107 -1.19 -3.67 -0.37
CA SER A 107 0.23 -3.97 -0.16
C SER A 107 0.82 -4.89 -1.23
N ARG A 108 0.01 -5.76 -1.85
CA ARG A 108 0.41 -6.49 -3.06
C ARG A 108 0.65 -5.55 -4.23
N ILE A 109 -0.27 -4.62 -4.47
CA ILE A 109 -0.11 -3.61 -5.53
C ILE A 109 1.13 -2.75 -5.25
N ALA A 110 1.35 -2.31 -4.01
CA ALA A 110 2.54 -1.55 -3.63
C ALA A 110 3.85 -2.34 -3.83
N SER A 111 3.84 -3.66 -3.59
CA SER A 111 4.99 -4.54 -3.88
C SER A 111 5.29 -4.61 -5.38
N GLU A 112 4.26 -4.69 -6.22
CA GLU A 112 4.38 -4.65 -7.69
C GLU A 112 4.91 -3.29 -8.17
N VAL A 113 4.37 -2.18 -7.63
CA VAL A 113 4.89 -0.83 -7.89
C VAL A 113 6.38 -0.75 -7.57
N TYR A 114 6.80 -1.25 -6.40
CA TYR A 114 8.21 -1.24 -6.03
C TYR A 114 9.06 -2.08 -7.00
N SER A 115 8.70 -3.34 -7.19
CA SER A 115 9.50 -4.30 -7.96
C SER A 115 9.62 -3.91 -9.42
N GLU A 116 8.53 -3.45 -10.04
CA GLU A 116 8.47 -3.14 -11.47
C GLU A 116 8.87 -1.71 -11.83
N LEU A 117 9.00 -0.78 -10.86
CA LEU A 117 9.37 0.62 -11.15
C LEU A 117 10.55 1.17 -10.34
N TYR A 118 10.79 0.65 -9.13
CA TYR A 118 11.77 1.22 -8.19
C TYR A 118 12.95 0.30 -7.85
N SER A 119 12.84 -1.00 -8.10
CA SER A 119 13.95 -1.93 -7.93
C SER A 119 15.19 -1.53 -8.77
N ALA A 120 16.36 -1.99 -8.35
CA ALA A 120 17.60 -1.74 -9.11
C ALA A 120 17.52 -2.27 -10.55
N ARG A 121 16.77 -3.36 -10.75
CA ARG A 121 16.55 -3.98 -12.06
C ARG A 121 15.57 -3.16 -12.91
N SER A 122 14.44 -2.78 -12.36
CA SER A 122 13.39 -2.09 -13.12
C SER A 122 13.77 -0.68 -13.57
N ARG A 123 14.64 -0.01 -12.81
CA ARG A 123 15.21 1.29 -13.23
C ARG A 123 16.00 1.23 -14.54
N ARG A 124 16.42 0.05 -14.98
CA ARG A 124 17.11 -0.16 -16.27
C ARG A 124 16.15 -0.51 -17.40
N TYR A 125 14.85 -0.63 -17.15
CA TYR A 125 13.88 -0.92 -18.20
C TYR A 125 13.68 0.29 -19.12
N PRO A 126 13.45 0.04 -20.44
CA PRO A 126 13.12 1.10 -21.38
C PRO A 126 11.93 1.95 -20.92
N ALA A 127 11.95 3.24 -21.27
CA ALA A 127 10.89 4.20 -20.93
C ALA A 127 9.48 3.68 -21.30
N LEU A 128 9.31 3.13 -22.50
CA LEU A 128 8.04 2.55 -22.96
C LEU A 128 7.55 1.39 -22.08
N LYS A 129 8.45 0.53 -21.61
CA LYS A 129 8.07 -0.56 -20.70
C LYS A 129 7.59 -0.01 -19.36
N ARG A 130 8.35 0.93 -18.77
CA ARG A 130 7.97 1.59 -17.50
C ARG A 130 6.62 2.30 -17.62
N PHE A 131 6.35 2.96 -18.76
CA PHE A 131 5.09 3.62 -19.02
C PHE A 131 3.89 2.66 -19.04
N ARG A 132 4.01 1.55 -19.78
CA ARG A 132 2.98 0.51 -19.82
C ARG A 132 2.70 -0.06 -18.43
N THR A 133 3.75 -0.41 -17.70
CA THR A 133 3.65 -0.87 -16.32
C THR A 133 2.91 0.14 -15.44
N ILE A 134 3.15 1.44 -15.60
CA ILE A 134 2.45 2.47 -14.83
C ILE A 134 0.96 2.53 -15.18
N SER A 135 0.60 2.45 -16.45
CA SER A 135 -0.80 2.40 -16.88
C SER A 135 -1.53 1.15 -16.36
N GLU A 136 -0.89 -0.01 -16.46
CA GLU A 136 -1.42 -1.28 -15.94
C GLU A 136 -1.63 -1.23 -14.42
N LEU A 137 -0.64 -0.75 -13.67
CA LEU A 137 -0.72 -0.62 -12.22
C LEU A 137 -1.70 0.47 -11.78
N ASP A 138 -1.87 1.58 -12.53
CA ASP A 138 -2.87 2.61 -12.23
C ASP A 138 -4.28 2.05 -12.41
N THR A 139 -4.51 1.28 -13.48
CA THR A 139 -5.78 0.58 -13.71
C THR A 139 -6.08 -0.37 -12.56
N LYS A 140 -5.11 -1.23 -12.20
CA LYS A 140 -5.24 -2.18 -11.09
C LYS A 140 -5.53 -1.48 -9.74
N LEU A 141 -4.85 -0.38 -9.47
CA LEU A 141 -5.05 0.41 -8.25
C LEU A 141 -6.44 1.07 -8.21
N GLN A 142 -6.93 1.57 -9.34
CA GLN A 142 -8.29 2.12 -9.45
C GLN A 142 -9.36 1.06 -9.27
N GLU A 143 -9.21 -0.09 -9.92
CA GLU A 143 -10.15 -1.22 -9.80
C GLU A 143 -10.24 -1.71 -8.37
N TRP A 144 -9.09 -1.87 -7.72
CA TRP A 144 -9.02 -2.17 -6.30
C TRP A 144 -9.79 -1.12 -5.47
N CYS A 145 -9.54 0.16 -5.69
CA CYS A 145 -10.23 1.24 -4.96
C CYS A 145 -11.76 1.22 -5.20
N ARG A 146 -12.20 0.97 -6.43
CA ARG A 146 -13.62 0.84 -6.80
C ARG A 146 -14.29 -0.40 -6.19
N SER A 147 -13.53 -1.47 -5.94
CA SER A 147 -14.04 -2.69 -5.33
C SER A 147 -14.39 -2.55 -3.84
N LEU A 148 -13.90 -1.50 -3.19
CA LEU A 148 -14.12 -1.29 -1.76
C LEU A 148 -15.51 -0.72 -1.45
N PRO A 149 -16.09 -1.07 -0.28
CA PRO A 149 -17.29 -0.41 0.22
C PRO A 149 -17.08 1.10 0.37
N GLY A 150 -18.12 1.89 0.07
CA GLY A 150 -18.01 3.36 0.02
C GLY A 150 -17.58 4.03 1.33
N ASP A 151 -17.76 3.37 2.49
CA ASP A 151 -17.39 3.88 3.81
C ASP A 151 -15.89 3.70 4.16
N VAL A 152 -15.17 2.89 3.38
CA VAL A 152 -13.71 2.67 3.52
C VAL A 152 -12.95 2.98 2.23
N GLN A 153 -13.65 3.45 1.20
CA GLN A 153 -13.08 3.74 -0.12
C GLN A 153 -12.26 5.04 -0.08
N PRO A 154 -10.96 5.00 -0.47
CA PRO A 154 -10.15 6.21 -0.57
C PRO A 154 -10.78 7.26 -1.48
N GLY A 155 -10.77 8.52 -1.02
CA GLY A 155 -11.41 9.65 -1.71
C GLY A 155 -12.89 9.86 -1.37
N LYS A 156 -13.51 8.97 -0.58
CA LYS A 156 -14.83 9.19 0.03
C LYS A 156 -14.70 9.59 1.51
N PRO A 157 -15.74 10.19 2.10
CA PRO A 157 -15.79 10.45 3.54
C PRO A 157 -15.60 9.16 4.36
N ILE A 158 -14.74 9.22 5.37
CA ILE A 158 -14.54 8.08 6.28
C ILE A 158 -15.72 8.02 7.26
N VAL A 159 -16.48 6.93 7.20
CA VAL A 159 -17.65 6.72 8.08
C VAL A 159 -17.52 5.38 8.79
N CYS A 160 -16.84 5.36 9.94
CA CYS A 160 -16.62 4.13 10.69
C CYS A 160 -16.62 4.32 12.21
N THR A 161 -16.53 3.21 12.94
CA THR A 161 -16.40 3.19 14.41
C THR A 161 -15.02 3.69 14.83
N LYS A 162 -14.87 4.09 16.10
CA LYS A 162 -13.57 4.53 16.65
C LYS A 162 -12.50 3.45 16.60
N GLU A 163 -12.90 2.19 16.68
CA GLU A 163 -11.99 1.04 16.57
C GLU A 163 -11.34 0.99 15.19
N ASN A 164 -12.10 1.37 14.16
CA ASN A 164 -11.71 1.26 12.76
C ASN A 164 -11.17 2.55 12.15
N VAL A 165 -11.37 3.70 12.79
CA VAL A 165 -10.96 5.00 12.24
C VAL A 165 -9.47 5.07 11.94
N ARG A 166 -8.62 4.47 12.78
CA ARG A 166 -7.17 4.46 12.54
C ARG A 166 -6.82 3.63 11.31
N HIS A 167 -7.42 2.45 11.18
CA HIS A 167 -7.22 1.57 10.02
C HIS A 167 -7.71 2.24 8.74
N ALA A 168 -8.91 2.83 8.75
CA ALA A 168 -9.46 3.56 7.60
C ALA A 168 -8.58 4.75 7.17
N ILE A 169 -8.13 5.57 8.12
CA ILE A 169 -7.21 6.69 7.83
C ILE A 169 -5.90 6.15 7.24
N THR A 170 -5.33 5.11 7.84
CA THR A 170 -4.07 4.51 7.37
C THR A 170 -4.23 3.99 5.94
N LEU A 171 -5.34 3.32 5.63
CA LEU A 171 -5.64 2.80 4.29
C LEU A 171 -5.72 3.94 3.26
N HIS A 172 -6.37 5.04 3.59
CA HIS A 172 -6.44 6.21 2.70
C HIS A 172 -5.05 6.82 2.48
N LEU A 173 -4.25 6.97 3.54
CA LEU A 173 -2.88 7.48 3.43
C LEU A 173 -2.01 6.56 2.57
N GLU A 174 -2.09 5.26 2.76
CA GLU A 174 -1.36 4.27 1.96
C GLU A 174 -1.76 4.32 0.49
N TYR A 175 -3.06 4.41 0.20
CA TYR A 175 -3.57 4.54 -1.17
C TYR A 175 -2.99 5.78 -1.87
N PHE A 176 -3.13 6.96 -1.26
CA PHE A 176 -2.64 8.20 -1.88
C PHE A 176 -1.12 8.25 -1.96
N ASN A 177 -0.40 7.63 -1.01
CA ASN A 177 1.05 7.49 -1.12
C ASN A 177 1.45 6.54 -2.26
N CYS A 178 0.75 5.42 -2.42
CA CYS A 178 0.99 4.48 -3.51
C CYS A 178 0.68 5.13 -4.87
N LEU A 179 -0.46 5.81 -4.98
CA LEU A 179 -0.87 6.52 -6.20
C LEU A 179 0.12 7.64 -6.56
N ALA A 180 0.50 8.49 -5.61
CA ALA A 180 1.50 9.53 -5.84
C ALA A 180 2.84 8.91 -6.25
N THR A 181 3.26 7.83 -5.59
CA THR A 181 4.54 7.17 -5.91
C THR A 181 4.50 6.51 -7.29
N LEU A 182 3.39 5.92 -7.70
CA LEU A 182 3.22 5.36 -9.03
C LEU A 182 3.41 6.43 -10.14
N HIS A 183 2.84 7.62 -9.93
CA HIS A 183 2.89 8.72 -10.92
C HIS A 183 4.09 9.67 -10.77
N ARG A 184 4.83 9.60 -9.65
CA ARG A 184 5.99 10.46 -9.36
C ARG A 184 7.13 10.31 -10.37
N CYS A 185 7.34 9.10 -10.90
CA CYS A 185 8.40 8.82 -11.86
C CYS A 185 8.34 9.71 -13.11
N TRP A 186 7.14 10.14 -13.52
CA TRP A 186 6.96 11.02 -14.69
C TRP A 186 6.74 12.48 -14.33
N ALA A 187 6.18 12.76 -13.15
CA ALA A 187 5.88 14.13 -12.73
C ALA A 187 7.13 15.03 -12.54
N PHE A 188 8.33 14.46 -12.42
CA PHE A 188 9.57 15.20 -12.12
C PHE A 188 10.75 14.85 -13.03
N GLN A 189 10.53 14.11 -14.12
CA GLN A 189 11.60 13.79 -15.06
C GLN A 189 11.60 14.86 -16.17
N ASP A 190 12.61 15.75 -16.16
CA ASP A 190 12.86 16.88 -17.08
C ASP A 190 13.15 16.45 -18.55
N GLN A 191 12.57 15.35 -19.01
CA GLN A 191 12.77 14.84 -20.37
C GLN A 191 11.49 14.98 -21.19
N LEU A 192 11.11 16.22 -21.47
CA LEU A 192 10.09 16.54 -22.50
C LEU A 192 10.38 15.81 -23.82
N THR A 193 11.66 15.57 -24.12
CA THR A 193 12.10 14.83 -25.32
C THR A 193 11.78 13.33 -25.25
N GLU A 194 12.02 12.65 -24.12
CA GLU A 194 11.59 11.24 -23.95
C GLU A 194 10.06 11.13 -23.93
N TYR A 195 9.37 12.16 -23.42
CA TYR A 195 7.92 12.24 -23.39
C TYR A 195 7.31 12.32 -24.79
N ASP A 196 7.80 13.23 -25.63
CA ASP A 196 7.33 13.39 -27.02
C ASP A 196 7.70 12.18 -27.88
N GLU A 197 8.91 11.63 -27.72
CA GLU A 197 9.32 10.41 -28.40
C GLU A 197 8.45 9.21 -28.01
N LEU A 198 8.14 9.08 -26.72
CA LEU A 198 7.28 8.03 -26.20
C LEU A 198 5.84 8.17 -26.69
N HIS A 199 5.29 9.39 -26.70
CA HIS A 199 3.95 9.66 -27.22
C HIS A 199 3.85 9.28 -28.70
N ASN A 200 4.84 9.66 -29.49
CA ASN A 200 4.93 9.31 -30.91
C ASN A 200 5.10 7.80 -31.12
N GLU A 201 5.91 7.13 -30.30
CA GLU A 201 6.10 5.68 -30.37
C GLU A 201 4.82 4.91 -30.01
N MET A 202 4.06 5.37 -29.02
CA MET A 202 2.77 4.77 -28.67
C MET A 202 1.70 5.01 -29.73
N ALA A 203 1.68 6.18 -30.36
CA ALA A 203 0.82 6.46 -31.50
C ALA A 203 1.13 5.51 -32.67
N ARG A 204 2.41 5.24 -32.94
CA ARG A 204 2.85 4.26 -33.96
C ARG A 204 2.43 2.83 -33.64
N GLN A 205 2.43 2.44 -32.36
CA GLN A 205 2.05 1.09 -31.91
C GLN A 205 0.54 0.92 -31.67
N GLY A 206 -0.30 1.93 -31.98
CA GLY A 206 -1.76 1.86 -31.81
C GLY A 206 -2.21 1.88 -30.35
N CYS A 207 -1.36 2.33 -29.43
CA CYS A 207 -1.59 2.35 -27.97
C CYS A 207 -1.95 3.76 -27.43
N GLY A 208 -2.45 4.67 -28.28
CA GLY A 208 -2.63 6.08 -27.93
C GLY A 208 -3.54 6.35 -26.72
N ASP A 209 -4.55 5.50 -26.50
CA ASP A 209 -5.56 5.65 -25.43
C ASP A 209 -5.08 5.12 -24.05
N ILE A 210 -3.93 4.46 -23.99
CA ILE A 210 -3.44 3.76 -22.77
C ILE A 210 -2.87 4.76 -21.73
N GLY A 211 -2.73 6.05 -22.07
CA GLY A 211 -1.78 6.95 -21.41
C GLY A 211 -2.31 8.21 -20.72
N ASP A 212 -3.55 8.64 -20.93
CA ASP A 212 -3.99 10.00 -20.55
C ASP A 212 -3.83 10.33 -19.06
N ARG A 213 -4.06 9.36 -18.18
CA ARG A 213 -3.83 9.53 -16.74
C ARG A 213 -2.35 9.53 -16.36
N VAL A 214 -1.53 8.76 -17.06
CA VAL A 214 -0.08 8.76 -16.84
C VAL A 214 0.51 10.11 -17.22
N TYR A 215 0.01 10.70 -18.31
CA TYR A 215 0.38 12.04 -18.77
C TYR A 215 -0.03 13.15 -17.81
N THR A 216 -1.16 12.99 -17.12
CA THR A 216 -1.61 13.92 -16.07
C THR A 216 -1.08 13.55 -14.68
N GLY A 217 0.01 12.75 -14.60
CA GLY A 217 0.58 12.25 -13.36
C GLY A 217 0.94 13.33 -12.34
N HIS A 218 1.35 14.53 -12.79
CA HIS A 218 1.62 15.66 -11.89
C HIS A 218 0.36 16.15 -11.16
N MET A 219 -0.80 16.17 -11.83
CA MET A 219 -2.09 16.54 -11.23
C MET A 219 -2.51 15.49 -10.22
N ILE A 220 -2.32 14.21 -10.55
CA ILE A 220 -2.60 13.09 -9.65
C ILE A 220 -1.74 13.18 -8.39
N CYS A 221 -0.46 13.52 -8.52
CA CYS A 221 0.44 13.72 -7.37
C CYS A 221 -0.03 14.90 -6.50
N LEU A 222 -0.42 16.01 -7.11
CA LEU A 222 -0.92 17.19 -6.41
C LEU A 222 -2.21 16.89 -5.65
N ASP A 223 -3.16 16.20 -6.28
CA ASP A 223 -4.41 15.82 -5.64
C ASP A 223 -4.21 14.78 -4.53
N SER A 224 -3.28 13.84 -4.72
CA SER A 224 -2.88 12.91 -3.66
C SER A 224 -2.30 13.65 -2.45
N ALA A 225 -1.40 14.62 -2.68
CA ALA A 225 -0.84 15.46 -1.62
C ALA A 225 -1.91 16.27 -0.87
N ARG A 226 -2.88 16.85 -1.58
CA ARG A 226 -4.01 17.55 -0.97
C ARG A 226 -4.85 16.64 -0.08
N ASN A 227 -5.15 15.42 -0.55
CA ASN A 227 -5.91 14.46 0.25
C ASN A 227 -5.15 14.00 1.50
N ILE A 228 -3.84 13.75 1.38
CA ILE A 228 -2.99 13.44 2.53
C ILE A 228 -2.99 14.60 3.54
N ALA A 229 -2.79 15.85 3.09
CA ALA A 229 -2.79 17.02 3.96
C ALA A 229 -4.12 17.18 4.70
N ARG A 230 -5.26 17.01 4.02
CA ARG A 230 -6.59 17.04 4.65
C ARG A 230 -6.74 15.98 5.75
N LEU A 231 -6.29 14.75 5.50
CA LEU A 231 -6.35 13.68 6.49
C LEU A 231 -5.48 13.99 7.71
N LEU A 232 -4.27 14.52 7.51
CA LEU A 232 -3.37 14.89 8.60
C LEU A 232 -3.93 16.05 9.45
N ILE A 233 -4.47 17.08 8.80
CA ILE A 233 -5.14 18.20 9.49
C ILE A 233 -6.34 17.69 10.30
N ALA A 234 -7.12 16.75 9.76
CA ALA A 234 -8.23 16.14 10.48
C ALA A 234 -7.77 15.34 11.70
N ILE A 235 -6.65 14.62 11.62
CA ILE A 235 -6.08 13.90 12.78
C ILE A 235 -5.68 14.89 13.87
N ASP A 236 -5.02 15.99 13.49
CA ASP A 236 -4.52 17.02 14.40
C ASP A 236 -5.65 17.81 15.08
N GLN A 237 -6.61 18.31 14.29
CA GLN A 237 -7.72 19.13 14.78
C GLN A 237 -8.70 18.36 15.68
N TYR A 238 -8.95 17.08 15.36
CA TYR A 238 -9.99 16.33 16.04
C TYR A 238 -9.46 15.27 17.01
N GLY A 239 -8.14 15.01 17.04
CA GLY A 239 -7.50 14.02 17.91
C GLY A 239 -8.23 12.68 17.94
N PHE A 240 -8.01 11.78 16.97
CA PHE A 240 -8.76 10.51 16.78
C PHE A 240 -10.21 10.54 17.35
N PRO A 241 -11.15 11.23 16.70
CA PRO A 241 -12.40 11.63 17.33
C PRO A 241 -13.47 10.54 17.41
N LYS A 242 -14.37 10.70 18.39
CA LYS A 242 -15.66 9.99 18.47
C LYS A 242 -16.55 10.45 17.30
N ARG A 243 -16.73 9.61 16.27
CA ARG A 243 -17.63 9.84 15.11
C ARG A 243 -17.43 11.22 14.46
N THR A 244 -16.60 11.30 13.44
CA THR A 244 -16.52 12.51 12.60
C THR A 244 -16.68 12.10 11.15
N MET A 245 -17.72 12.62 10.50
CA MET A 245 -17.77 12.67 9.04
C MET A 245 -16.65 13.63 8.61
N LEU A 246 -15.60 13.08 8.01
CA LEU A 246 -14.57 13.88 7.39
C LEU A 246 -14.92 14.06 5.92
N VAL A 247 -15.00 15.33 5.53
CA VAL A 247 -15.10 15.89 4.16
C VAL A 247 -16.52 16.21 3.69
N GLY A 248 -16.78 17.53 3.62
CA GLY A 248 -17.59 18.20 2.60
C GLY A 248 -16.68 19.01 1.69
#